data_AF-A0A9Q3GYV5-F1
#
_entry.id   AF-A0A9Q3GYV5-F1
#
_cell.length_a   1.000
_cell.length_b   1.000
_cell.length_c   1.000
_cell.angle_alpha   90.00
_cell.angle_beta   90.00
_cell.angle_gamma   90.00
#
_symmetry.space_group_name_H-M   'P 1'
#
loop_
_entity.id
_entity.type
_entity.pdbx_description
1 polymer ?
#
loop_
_entity_poly.entity_id
_entity_poly.type
_entity_poly.pdbx_seq_one_letter_code
_entity_poly.pdbx_strand_id
1 'polypeptide(L)'
;MPKQISIISSVKDTYKEAFMDNQLVEAQINPSISCKMRHDLIDVEYTYKNAFASDDEPLGTIKGHKADITFNIDTQYPPVLRRPAYQASPRAREAFEENIQ
;
A
#
# COMPACT_ATOMS: atom_id res chain seq x y z
N MET A 1 -40.29 23.05 1.22
CA MET A 1 -39.34 22.63 2.29
C MET A 1 -39.20 21.12 2.23
N PRO A 2 -37.99 20.53 2.31
CA PRO A 2 -36.78 20.75 1.50
C PRO A 2 -36.59 19.63 0.43
N LYS A 3 -36.09 20.00 -0.76
CA LYS A 3 -35.59 19.08 -1.81
C LYS A 3 -34.07 18.99 -1.69
N GLN A 4 -33.51 18.09 -0.89
CA GLN A 4 -32.05 17.84 -0.87
C GLN A 4 -31.73 16.43 -0.34
N ILE A 5 -31.92 15.39 -1.16
CA ILE A 5 -31.38 14.05 -0.86
C ILE A 5 -30.72 13.40 -2.10
N SER A 6 -31.08 13.78 -3.33
CA SER A 6 -30.62 13.10 -4.55
C SER A 6 -29.18 13.40 -5.01
N ILE A 7 -28.54 14.45 -4.48
CA ILE A 7 -27.18 14.84 -4.91
C ILE A 7 -26.12 13.94 -4.23
N ILE A 8 -26.41 13.42 -3.04
CA ILE A 8 -25.43 12.68 -2.22
C ILE A 8 -25.12 11.30 -2.81
N SER A 9 -26.08 10.64 -3.46
CA SER A 9 -25.82 9.36 -4.13
C SER A 9 -24.95 9.55 -5.38
N SER A 10 -25.27 10.52 -6.22
CA SER A 10 -24.54 10.79 -7.47
C SER A 10 -23.08 11.16 -7.24
N VAL A 11 -22.76 11.84 -6.14
CA VAL A 11 -21.37 12.24 -5.80
C VAL A 11 -20.55 11.05 -5.28
N LYS A 12 -21.18 10.11 -4.56
CA LYS A 12 -20.50 8.90 -4.05
C LYS A 12 -20.04 7.99 -5.18
N ASP A 13 -20.82 7.91 -6.25
CA ASP A 13 -20.50 7.11 -7.42
C ASP A 13 -19.26 7.67 -8.15
N THR A 14 -19.12 9.00 -8.23
CA THR A 14 -17.98 9.65 -8.89
C THR A 14 -16.63 9.35 -8.20
N TYR A 15 -16.59 9.34 -6.86
CA TYR A 15 -15.35 8.99 -6.14
C TYR A 15 -15.01 7.52 -6.21
N LYS A 16 -16.02 6.66 -6.38
CA LYS A 16 -15.84 5.22 -6.54
C LYS A 16 -15.31 4.89 -7.94
N GLU A 17 -15.82 5.55 -8.98
CA GLU A 17 -15.29 5.45 -10.34
C GLU A 17 -13.82 5.89 -10.39
N ALA A 18 -13.50 7.03 -9.79
CA ALA A 18 -12.11 7.49 -9.67
C ALA A 18 -11.22 6.49 -8.88
N PHE A 19 -11.76 5.81 -7.87
CA PHE A 19 -11.02 4.75 -7.16
C PHE A 19 -10.75 3.55 -8.07
N MET A 20 -11.74 3.12 -8.86
CA MET A 20 -11.57 2.03 -9.81
C MET A 20 -10.50 2.35 -10.87
N ASP A 21 -10.49 3.57 -11.39
CA ASP A 21 -9.56 4.00 -12.44
C ASP A 21 -8.13 4.26 -11.93
N ASN A 22 -7.93 4.47 -10.62
CA ASN A 22 -6.59 4.71 -10.08
C ASN A 22 -6.00 3.47 -9.40
N GLN A 23 -6.80 2.70 -8.67
CA GLN A 23 -6.29 1.59 -7.83
C GLN A 23 -6.60 0.21 -8.39
N LEU A 24 -7.67 0.06 -9.19
CA LEU A 24 -8.11 -1.25 -9.69
C LEU A 24 -7.80 -1.49 -11.17
N VAL A 25 -7.07 -0.58 -11.83
CA VAL A 25 -6.66 -0.76 -13.23
C VAL A 25 -5.76 -1.96 -13.41
N GLU A 26 -4.84 -2.17 -12.46
CA GLU A 26 -3.91 -3.30 -12.49
C GLU A 26 -4.48 -4.55 -11.80
N ALA A 27 -5.66 -4.45 -11.18
CA ALA A 27 -6.25 -5.54 -10.42
C ALA A 27 -6.63 -6.71 -11.33
N GLN A 28 -5.96 -7.84 -11.13
CA GLN A 28 -6.22 -9.09 -11.84
C GLN A 28 -7.43 -9.82 -11.23
N ILE A 29 -8.63 -9.29 -11.47
CA ILE A 29 -9.88 -9.93 -11.06
C ILE A 29 -10.18 -11.09 -12.01
N ASN A 30 -10.45 -12.27 -11.45
CA ASN A 30 -10.75 -13.47 -12.24
C ASN A 30 -11.93 -13.21 -13.21
N PRO A 31 -11.76 -13.43 -14.53
CA PRO A 31 -12.81 -13.16 -15.52
C PRO A 31 -14.04 -14.08 -15.39
N SER A 32 -13.96 -15.18 -14.64
CA SER A 32 -15.07 -16.12 -14.47
C SER A 32 -16.13 -15.67 -13.46
N ILE A 33 -15.94 -14.53 -12.77
CA ILE A 33 -16.91 -14.05 -11.78
C ILE A 33 -18.08 -13.32 -12.45
N SER A 34 -19.26 -13.40 -11.84
CA SER A 34 -20.42 -12.66 -12.33
C SER A 34 -20.28 -11.15 -12.11
N CYS A 35 -20.96 -10.34 -12.95
CA CYS A 35 -20.95 -8.88 -12.82
C CYS A 35 -21.41 -8.38 -11.43
N LYS A 36 -22.34 -9.12 -10.80
CA LYS A 36 -22.81 -8.81 -9.45
C LYS A 36 -21.74 -9.05 -8.41
N MET A 37 -21.07 -10.20 -8.45
CA MET A 37 -19.96 -10.51 -7.53
C MET A 37 -18.80 -9.52 -7.69
N ARG A 38 -18.52 -9.09 -8.91
CA ARG A 38 -17.52 -8.05 -9.16
C ARG A 38 -17.91 -6.72 -8.51
N HIS A 39 -19.17 -6.32 -8.63
CA HIS A 39 -19.68 -5.12 -7.96
C HIS A 39 -19.57 -5.23 -6.44
N ASP A 40 -20.03 -6.35 -5.87
CA ASP A 40 -19.99 -6.59 -4.43
C ASP A 40 -18.54 -6.56 -3.90
N LEU A 41 -17.58 -7.10 -4.67
CA LEU A 41 -16.16 -7.07 -4.33
C LEU A 41 -15.63 -5.63 -4.28
N ILE A 42 -15.88 -4.83 -5.33
CA ILE A 42 -15.45 -3.43 -5.41
C ILE A 42 -16.12 -2.60 -4.31
N ASP A 43 -17.37 -2.90 -3.96
CA ASP A 43 -18.09 -2.24 -2.87
C ASP A 43 -17.40 -2.48 -1.52
N VAL A 44 -17.03 -3.72 -1.23
CA VAL A 44 -16.30 -4.06 0.01
C VAL A 44 -14.94 -3.36 0.03
N GLU A 45 -14.20 -3.44 -1.05
CA GLU A 45 -12.85 -2.86 -1.15
C GLU A 45 -12.87 -1.34 -0.99
N TYR A 46 -13.80 -0.64 -1.67
CA TYR A 46 -13.97 0.79 -1.52
C TYR A 46 -14.41 1.18 -0.09
N THR A 47 -15.32 0.41 0.50
CA THR A 47 -15.84 0.67 1.86
C THR A 47 -14.72 0.56 2.91
N TYR A 48 -13.83 -0.42 2.74
CA TYR A 48 -12.74 -0.70 3.68
C TYR A 48 -11.36 -0.33 3.14
N LYS A 49 -11.26 0.61 2.21
CA LYS A 49 -10.02 0.95 1.50
C LYS A 49 -8.82 1.23 2.41
N ASN A 50 -9.03 1.82 3.58
CA ASN A 50 -7.97 2.13 4.56
C ASN A 50 -7.49 0.89 5.35
N ALA A 51 -8.18 -0.24 5.25
CA ALA A 51 -7.75 -1.50 5.86
C ALA A 51 -6.82 -2.31 4.95
N PHE A 52 -6.75 -1.95 3.67
CA PHE A 52 -5.84 -2.54 2.70
C PHE A 52 -4.58 -1.68 2.58
N ALA A 53 -3.46 -2.31 2.28
CA ALA A 53 -2.24 -1.58 1.95
C ALA A 53 -2.40 -0.97 0.56
N SER A 54 -2.02 0.30 0.43
CA SER A 54 -1.93 0.99 -0.85
C SER A 54 -0.51 1.46 -1.09
N ASP A 55 -0.18 1.91 -2.30
CA ASP A 55 1.16 2.42 -2.63
C ASP A 55 1.56 3.61 -1.74
N ASP A 56 0.58 4.46 -1.38
CA ASP A 56 0.79 5.61 -0.51
C ASP A 56 0.86 5.22 0.99
N GLU A 57 0.17 4.15 1.37
CA GLU A 57 0.08 3.66 2.75
C GLU A 57 0.49 2.17 2.83
N PRO A 58 1.81 1.88 2.82
CA PRO A 58 2.29 0.51 2.85
C PRO A 58 2.07 -0.13 4.23
N LEU A 59 1.99 -1.46 4.21
CA LEU A 59 1.77 -2.28 5.40
C LEU A 59 2.85 -2.00 6.47
N GLY A 60 2.42 -1.76 7.71
CA GLY A 60 3.32 -1.67 8.87
C GLY A 60 3.74 -0.25 9.28
N THR A 61 3.23 0.80 8.63
CA THR A 61 3.40 2.20 9.08
C THR A 61 2.49 2.52 10.26
N ILE A 62 2.57 1.73 11.34
CA ILE A 62 1.77 1.96 12.54
C ILE A 62 2.39 3.13 13.31
N LYS A 63 1.69 4.27 13.31
CA LYS A 63 2.09 5.48 14.05
C LYS A 63 2.28 5.13 15.53
N GLY A 64 3.50 5.30 16.04
CA GLY A 64 3.84 5.08 17.45
C GLY A 64 4.60 3.79 17.77
N HIS A 65 4.78 2.87 16.80
CA HIS A 65 5.59 1.65 17.00
C HIS A 65 7.01 1.79 16.44
N LYS A 66 7.69 2.89 16.75
CA LYS A 66 9.12 3.01 16.45
C LYS A 66 9.88 2.15 17.45
N ALA A 67 10.68 1.20 16.96
CA ALA A 67 11.58 0.43 17.82
C ALA A 67 12.71 1.36 18.29
N ASP A 68 12.82 1.55 19.61
CA ASP A 68 13.99 2.19 20.21
C ASP A 68 15.07 1.10 20.39
N ILE A 69 16.11 1.17 19.56
CA ILE A 69 17.22 0.22 19.59
C ILE A 69 18.36 0.87 20.38
N THR A 70 18.40 0.62 21.68
CA THR A 70 19.49 1.05 22.55
C THR A 70 20.58 -0.02 22.60
N PHE A 71 21.83 0.35 22.31
CA PHE A 71 22.97 -0.55 22.48
C PHE A 71 23.39 -0.57 23.95
N ASN A 72 23.55 -1.76 24.53
CA ASN A 72 24.04 -1.96 25.91
C ASN A 72 25.56 -1.78 26.06
N ILE A 73 26.23 -1.25 25.04
CA ILE A 73 27.68 -1.05 25.03
C ILE A 73 28.00 0.37 24.59
N ASP A 74 29.07 0.93 25.15
CA ASP A 74 29.65 2.16 24.63
C ASP A 74 30.19 1.87 23.22
N THR A 75 29.66 2.56 22.22
CA THR A 75 30.24 2.52 20.88
C THR A 75 31.67 3.01 20.96
N GLN A 76 32.65 2.13 20.73
CA GLN A 76 34.04 2.54 20.55
C GLN A 76 34.06 3.61 19.45
N TYR A 77 34.55 4.80 19.78
CA TYR A 77 34.66 5.90 18.82
C TYR A 77 36.04 5.86 18.16
N PRO A 78 36.12 5.86 16.81
CA PRO A 78 35.03 5.96 15.85
C PRO A 78 34.26 4.64 15.66
N PRO A 79 32.96 4.69 15.33
CA PRO A 79 32.16 3.49 15.09
C PRO A 79 32.80 2.66 13.98
N VAL A 80 33.23 1.44 14.33
CA VAL A 80 33.92 0.55 13.40
C VAL A 80 32.90 0.04 12.38
N LEU A 81 32.98 0.54 11.14
CA LEU A 81 32.33 -0.06 9.99
C LEU A 81 32.82 -1.50 9.88
N ARG A 82 31.94 -2.46 10.13
CA ARG A 82 32.24 -3.86 9.85
C ARG A 82 32.48 -4.04 8.35
N ARG A 83 33.13 -5.16 8.02
CA ARG A 83 33.56 -5.60 6.69
C ARG A 83 32.60 -5.13 5.58
N PRO A 84 33.12 -4.76 4.39
CA PRO A 84 32.26 -4.38 3.27
C PRO A 84 31.22 -5.46 3.03
N ALA A 85 30.02 -5.04 2.62
CA ALA A 85 28.99 -5.98 2.20
C ALA A 85 29.55 -6.91 1.12
N TYR A 86 29.19 -8.19 1.20
CA TYR A 86 29.59 -9.15 0.18
C TYR A 86 29.04 -8.71 -1.18
N GLN A 87 29.84 -8.92 -2.24
CA GLN A 87 29.39 -8.61 -3.59
C GLN A 87 28.19 -9.49 -3.94
N ALA A 88 27.07 -8.85 -4.24
CA ALA A 88 25.90 -9.54 -4.77
C ALA A 88 26.15 -9.96 -6.23
N SER A 89 25.56 -11.08 -6.64
CA SER A 89 25.61 -11.51 -8.05
C SER A 89 24.91 -10.47 -8.96
N PRO A 90 25.27 -10.37 -10.26
CA PRO A 90 24.65 -9.41 -11.17
C PRO A 90 23.12 -9.52 -11.19
N ARG A 91 22.60 -10.75 -11.29
CA ARG A 91 21.14 -11.02 -11.22
C ARG A 91 20.51 -10.58 -9.90
N ALA A 92 21.20 -10.79 -8.79
CA ALA A 92 20.70 -10.37 -7.48
C ALA A 92 20.69 -8.83 -7.37
N ARG A 93 21.71 -8.16 -7.92
CA ARG A 93 21.76 -6.69 -7.96
C ARG A 93 20.61 -6.10 -8.77
N GLU A 94 20.33 -6.63 -9.95
CA GLU A 94 19.21 -6.18 -10.79
C GLU A 94 17.88 -6.27 -10.01
N ALA A 95 17.59 -7.40 -9.36
CA ALA A 95 16.38 -7.56 -8.56
C ALA A 95 16.34 -6.65 -7.32
N PHE A 96 17.49 -6.37 -6.69
CA PHE A 96 17.55 -5.44 -5.56
C PHE A 96 17.33 -3.99 -6.02
N GLU A 97 17.86 -3.60 -7.17
CA GLU A 97 17.71 -2.25 -7.72
C GLU A 97 16.22 -1.93 -8.03
N GLU A 98 15.41 -2.93 -8.39
CA GLU A 98 13.95 -2.78 -8.55
C GLU A 98 13.21 -2.46 -7.25
N ASN A 99 13.74 -2.86 -6.09
CA ASN A 99 13.03 -2.82 -4.80
C ASN A 99 13.62 -1.82 -3.78
N ILE A 100 14.77 -1.21 -4.08
CA ILE A 100 15.48 -0.28 -3.18
C ILE A 100 15.22 1.18 -3.56
N GLN A 101 14.69 1.47 -4.75
CA GLN A 101 14.46 2.84 -5.24
C GLN A 101 13.51 3.66 -4.38
#